data_AF-A0A0K2H260-F1
#
_entry.id   AF-A0A0K2H260-F1
#
_cell.length_a   1.000
_cell.length_b   1.000
_cell.length_c   1.000
_cell.angle_alpha   90.00
_cell.angle_beta   90.00
_cell.angle_gamma   90.00
#
_symmetry.space_group_name_H-M   'P 1'
#
loop_
_entity.id
_entity.type
_entity.pdbx_description
1 polymer ?
#
loop_
_entity_poly.entity_id
_entity_poly.type
_entity_poly.pdbx_seq_one_letter_code
_entity_poly.pdbx_strand_id
1 'polypeptide(L)'
;MSDTNTHVSDSGSAVLISSVDRADNLHDVISAVSEVLGGARLFHSVGGPNGATVDEIVEDPESALDTIVAAVEADRAENGGSVVITGSGNQDYDFRIATVSGAGVVLVAAGEGCNVEAGQARIRMAVSGAKGRHAHVLAVVLTGAGSENASSLKLDVPVVAASDSEGLREALAGEVETIITPQRFQWWLLQRARADKRHIVLPEGDDDRILQAADYLLREDICELTILGDPDSMNSRAAELGLNIEGAHLWDPATSDYLEQFAEQFAELRKSKGVTLEEARETMQDISYFATMMIHNGLADGMVSGAAHTTAHTIKPSFQIIKTKPTASTVSSLFLMVMDNHLWGFADCAVLPKPTPDQLGEIAVVSAETAASFGIEPRVAMLSYSTGVSGSGEDVDRVKAGLAKAKELVPDLAVDGPLQFDASIDPKVAEKKMPESSVAGKATVFVFPDLDAGNIGYKIAQRCGGALAIGPILQGLNKPVNDLSRGATVPDIINTVAITAIQAGGN
;
A
#
# COMPACT_ATOMS: atom_id res chain seq x y z
N MET A 1 2.10 22.66 14.35
CA MET A 1 1.15 21.91 15.21
C MET A 1 -0.03 21.53 14.32
N SER A 2 -0.15 20.33 13.76
CA SER A 2 0.60 19.08 13.85
C SER A 2 0.43 18.40 12.49
N ASP A 3 1.53 18.16 11.78
CA ASP A 3 1.53 17.30 10.59
C ASP A 3 1.30 15.86 11.09
N THR A 4 0.07 15.39 10.94
CA THR A 4 -0.31 14.01 11.19
C THR A 4 -0.53 13.36 9.83
N ASN A 5 0.47 12.65 9.31
CA ASN A 5 0.26 11.55 8.38
C ASN A 5 1.46 10.59 8.43
N THR A 6 1.16 9.36 8.85
CA THR A 6 1.84 8.13 8.41
C THR A 6 3.37 8.09 8.50
N HIS A 7 3.90 8.11 9.72
CA HIS A 7 5.28 7.70 9.96
C HIS A 7 5.34 6.18 10.10
N VAL A 8 5.98 5.50 9.14
CA VAL A 8 6.58 4.19 9.41
C VAL A 8 7.86 4.50 10.18
N SER A 9 7.84 4.33 11.50
CA SER A 9 9.00 4.63 12.35
C SER A 9 10.16 3.73 11.97
N ASP A 10 11.23 4.31 11.44
CA ASP A 10 12.39 3.57 10.96
C ASP A 10 13.61 3.90 11.83
N SER A 11 14.19 2.88 12.46
CA SER A 11 15.12 3.03 13.60
C SER A 11 16.60 3.19 13.21
N GLY A 12 16.91 3.68 12.01
CA GLY A 12 18.28 3.93 11.57
C GLY A 12 18.40 4.95 10.43
N SER A 13 19.57 5.56 10.25
CA SER A 13 19.79 6.62 9.24
C SER A 13 20.34 6.07 7.92
N ALA A 14 19.52 6.09 6.87
CA ALA A 14 19.96 5.80 5.50
C ALA A 14 20.32 7.11 4.78
N VAL A 15 21.46 7.14 4.10
CA VAL A 15 21.91 8.32 3.34
C VAL A 15 22.28 7.92 1.92
N LEU A 16 21.61 8.51 0.93
CA LEU A 16 21.94 8.36 -0.49
C LEU A 16 22.82 9.50 -0.96
N ILE A 17 23.95 9.16 -1.59
CA ILE A 17 24.89 10.12 -2.17
C ILE A 17 24.67 10.18 -3.68
N SER A 18 24.30 11.36 -4.18
CA SER A 18 24.08 11.61 -5.62
C SER A 18 24.90 12.81 -6.10
N SER A 19 25.48 12.71 -7.29
CA SER A 19 26.37 13.74 -7.84
C SER A 19 25.61 14.73 -8.73
N VAL A 20 25.86 16.03 -8.55
CA VAL A 20 25.28 17.14 -9.35
C VAL A 20 26.05 17.37 -10.63
N ASP A 21 27.37 17.25 -10.58
CA ASP A 21 28.26 17.30 -11.73
C ASP A 21 29.32 16.20 -11.63
N ARG A 22 30.33 16.22 -12.50
CA ARG A 22 31.52 15.39 -12.32
C ARG A 22 32.31 15.95 -11.13
N ALA A 23 31.82 15.68 -9.94
CA ALA A 23 32.52 16.01 -8.72
C ALA A 23 33.76 15.10 -8.63
N ASP A 24 34.93 15.70 -8.66
CA ASP A 24 36.16 15.00 -8.31
C ASP A 24 36.06 14.53 -6.85
N ASN A 25 36.65 13.37 -6.54
CA ASN A 25 36.74 12.84 -5.17
C ASN A 25 35.40 12.46 -4.51
N LEU A 26 34.41 11.97 -5.27
CA LEU A 26 33.17 11.37 -4.71
C LEU A 26 33.46 10.30 -3.63
N HIS A 27 34.56 9.55 -3.78
CA HIS A 27 35.01 8.55 -2.82
C HIS A 27 35.33 9.14 -1.44
N ASP A 28 35.89 10.35 -1.38
CA ASP A 28 36.23 11.02 -0.13
C ASP A 28 34.96 11.43 0.62
N VAL A 29 33.94 11.90 -0.12
CA VAL A 29 32.62 12.23 0.46
C VAL A 29 31.93 10.98 0.99
N ILE A 30 31.94 9.89 0.23
CA ILE A 30 31.39 8.60 0.65
C ILE A 30 32.05 8.15 1.97
N SER A 31 33.37 8.23 2.04
CA SER A 31 34.15 7.84 3.22
C SER A 31 33.83 8.73 4.43
N ALA A 32 33.76 10.04 4.24
CA ALA A 32 33.42 10.99 5.29
C ALA A 32 31.99 10.79 5.83
N VAL A 33 31.01 10.57 4.96
CA VAL A 33 29.62 10.29 5.36
C VAL A 33 29.55 8.97 6.13
N SER A 34 30.22 7.91 5.65
CA SER A 34 30.30 6.62 6.35
C SER A 34 30.89 6.77 7.75
N GLU A 35 31.99 7.51 7.90
CA GLU A 35 32.63 7.75 9.20
C GLU A 35 31.71 8.52 10.16
N VAL A 36 31.03 9.56 9.67
CA VAL A 36 30.06 10.33 10.48
C VAL A 36 28.90 9.47 10.95
N LEU A 37 28.45 8.52 10.14
CA LEU A 37 27.43 7.54 10.47
C LEU A 37 27.98 6.31 11.23
N GLY A 38 29.15 6.42 11.87
CA GLY A 38 29.71 5.37 12.72
C GLY A 38 30.35 4.20 11.96
N GLY A 39 30.83 4.45 10.75
CA GLY A 39 31.39 3.42 9.86
C GLY A 39 30.32 2.65 9.08
N ALA A 40 29.21 3.32 8.75
CA ALA A 40 28.09 2.72 8.03
C ALA A 40 28.54 2.05 6.72
N ARG A 41 27.96 0.88 6.43
CA ARG A 41 28.34 0.09 5.26
C ARG A 41 27.94 0.79 3.98
N LEU A 42 28.74 0.58 2.93
CA LEU A 42 28.44 1.05 1.60
C LEU A 42 27.53 0.06 0.86
N PHE A 43 26.41 0.57 0.36
CA PHE A 43 25.49 -0.14 -0.52
C PHE A 43 25.49 0.49 -1.91
N HIS A 44 25.85 -0.29 -2.92
CA HIS A 44 25.79 0.17 -4.31
C HIS A 44 24.42 -0.15 -4.89
N SER A 45 23.60 0.88 -5.13
CA SER A 45 22.24 0.68 -5.64
C SER A 45 22.19 0.04 -7.02
N VAL A 46 23.20 0.30 -7.86
CA VAL A 46 23.31 -0.24 -9.22
C VAL A 46 24.67 -0.89 -9.43
N GLY A 47 24.68 -2.11 -9.98
CA GLY A 47 25.90 -2.85 -10.34
C GLY A 47 26.70 -3.39 -9.15
N GLY A 48 26.19 -3.24 -7.92
CA GLY A 48 26.72 -3.86 -6.72
C GLY A 48 26.27 -5.31 -6.55
N PRO A 49 26.93 -6.10 -5.68
CA PRO A 49 26.57 -7.50 -5.43
C PRO A 49 25.16 -7.68 -4.84
N ASN A 50 24.63 -6.65 -4.17
CA ASN A 50 23.32 -6.65 -3.53
C ASN A 50 22.38 -5.58 -4.12
N GLY A 51 22.82 -4.86 -5.16
CA GLY A 51 22.01 -3.84 -5.84
C GLY A 51 21.39 -4.39 -7.11
N ALA A 52 20.56 -3.58 -7.78
CA ALA A 52 20.02 -3.97 -9.08
C ALA A 52 21.13 -3.95 -10.15
N THR A 53 21.05 -4.87 -11.10
CA THR A 53 21.87 -4.84 -12.30
C THR A 53 21.40 -3.73 -13.24
N VAL A 54 22.27 -3.33 -14.17
CA VAL A 54 21.92 -2.32 -15.18
C VAL A 54 20.78 -2.83 -16.08
N ASP A 55 20.81 -4.12 -16.44
CA ASP A 55 19.81 -4.71 -17.32
C ASP A 55 18.43 -4.73 -16.64
N GLU A 56 18.34 -5.09 -15.36
CA GLU A 56 17.09 -5.03 -14.58
C GLU A 56 16.49 -3.62 -14.56
N ILE A 57 17.31 -2.59 -14.35
CA ILE A 57 16.84 -1.20 -14.34
C ILE A 57 16.36 -0.74 -15.73
N VAL A 58 17.03 -1.18 -16.79
CA VAL A 58 16.68 -0.80 -18.16
C VAL A 58 15.41 -1.52 -18.62
N GLU A 59 15.21 -2.78 -18.21
CA GLU A 59 14.03 -3.57 -18.54
C GLU A 59 12.80 -3.12 -17.73
N ASP A 60 12.92 -3.01 -16.42
CA ASP A 60 11.85 -2.58 -15.52
C ASP A 60 12.41 -1.78 -14.32
N PRO A 61 12.48 -0.44 -14.44
CA PRO A 61 13.04 0.39 -13.38
C PRO A 61 12.18 0.40 -12.10
N GLU A 62 10.88 0.08 -12.17
CA GLU A 62 10.03 0.01 -10.98
C GLU A 62 10.31 -1.27 -10.19
N SER A 63 10.36 -2.42 -10.87
CA SER A 63 10.71 -3.69 -10.22
C SER A 63 12.14 -3.66 -9.64
N ALA A 64 13.07 -2.99 -10.32
CA ALA A 64 14.42 -2.77 -9.81
C ALA A 64 14.43 -1.89 -8.54
N LEU A 65 13.55 -0.89 -8.42
CA LEU A 65 13.43 -0.09 -7.19
C LEU A 65 12.99 -0.94 -6.00
N ASP A 66 12.00 -1.81 -6.18
CA ASP A 66 11.52 -2.70 -5.11
C ASP A 66 12.66 -3.59 -4.59
N THR A 67 13.47 -4.12 -5.51
CA THR A 67 14.65 -4.93 -5.19
C THR A 67 15.69 -4.13 -4.41
N ILE A 68 16.01 -2.92 -4.87
CA ILE A 68 16.96 -2.02 -4.20
C ILE A 68 16.50 -1.71 -2.78
N VAL A 69 15.22 -1.38 -2.60
CA VAL A 69 14.66 -1.00 -1.29
C VAL A 69 14.70 -2.19 -0.34
N ALA A 70 14.25 -3.36 -0.78
CA ALA A 70 14.31 -4.58 0.03
C ALA A 70 15.75 -4.90 0.48
N ALA A 71 16.73 -4.75 -0.42
CA ALA A 71 18.14 -4.99 -0.11
C ALA A 71 18.73 -3.93 0.84
N VAL A 72 18.35 -2.66 0.69
CA VAL A 72 18.73 -1.58 1.61
C VAL A 72 18.18 -1.84 3.01
N GLU A 73 16.91 -2.22 3.13
CA GLU A 73 16.27 -2.51 4.42
C GLU A 73 16.88 -3.75 5.10
N ALA A 74 17.17 -4.81 4.33
CA ALA A 74 17.88 -5.98 4.84
C ALA A 74 19.27 -5.61 5.38
N ASP A 75 20.04 -4.79 4.66
CA ASP A 75 21.36 -4.35 5.12
C ASP A 75 21.26 -3.49 6.39
N ARG A 76 20.26 -2.61 6.49
CA ARG A 76 20.00 -1.80 7.70
C ARG A 76 19.66 -2.69 8.90
N ALA A 77 18.80 -3.70 8.70
CA ALA A 77 18.41 -4.63 9.76
C ALA A 77 19.59 -5.46 10.28
N GLU A 78 20.50 -5.87 9.40
CA GLU A 78 21.69 -6.66 9.76
C GLU A 78 22.80 -5.83 10.42
N ASN A 79 22.94 -4.55 10.06
CA ASN A 79 24.14 -3.75 10.36
C ASN A 79 23.92 -2.54 11.29
N GLY A 80 22.91 -2.59 12.15
CA GLY A 80 22.70 -1.57 13.19
C GLY A 80 22.05 -0.28 12.69
N GLY A 81 21.32 -0.33 11.56
CA GLY A 81 20.37 0.68 11.12
C GLY A 81 20.89 1.74 10.14
N SER A 82 22.20 1.97 10.07
CA SER A 82 22.79 3.01 9.20
C SER A 82 23.43 2.43 7.95
N VAL A 83 23.13 3.03 6.79
CA VAL A 83 23.64 2.60 5.48
C VAL A 83 23.95 3.82 4.59
N VAL A 84 25.04 3.75 3.83
CA VAL A 84 25.39 4.73 2.81
C VAL A 84 25.11 4.15 1.43
N ILE A 85 24.12 4.70 0.74
CA ILE A 85 23.73 4.27 -0.60
C ILE A 85 24.49 5.12 -1.62
N THR A 86 25.27 4.49 -2.50
CA THR A 86 25.82 5.20 -3.67
C THR A 86 24.78 5.21 -4.77
N GLY A 87 24.49 6.40 -5.30
CA GLY A 87 23.57 6.57 -6.42
C GLY A 87 24.02 5.86 -7.71
N SER A 88 23.07 5.69 -8.62
CA SER A 88 23.22 5.16 -9.97
C SER A 88 24.02 6.07 -10.90
N GLY A 89 24.21 7.33 -10.54
CA GLY A 89 24.74 8.37 -11.41
C GLY A 89 23.67 9.07 -12.26
N ASN A 90 22.41 8.64 -12.15
CA ASN A 90 21.25 9.35 -12.67
C ASN A 90 20.44 9.95 -11.50
N GLN A 91 20.50 11.27 -11.33
CA GLN A 91 19.87 11.97 -10.21
C GLN A 91 18.35 11.73 -10.12
N ASP A 92 17.67 11.60 -11.26
CA ASP A 92 16.24 11.32 -11.28
C ASP A 92 15.91 10.00 -10.59
N TYR A 93 16.67 8.95 -10.93
CA TYR A 93 16.50 7.62 -10.36
C TYR A 93 17.00 7.55 -8.91
N ASP A 94 18.11 8.23 -8.60
CA ASP A 94 18.65 8.35 -7.25
C ASP A 94 17.63 8.96 -6.27
N PHE A 95 16.91 10.01 -6.70
CA PHE A 95 15.87 10.61 -5.87
C PHE A 95 14.71 9.66 -5.65
N ARG A 96 14.36 8.82 -6.63
CA ARG A 96 13.33 7.79 -6.45
C ARG A 96 13.77 6.72 -5.45
N ILE A 97 15.01 6.23 -5.54
CA ILE A 97 15.58 5.31 -4.54
C ILE A 97 15.50 5.92 -3.15
N ALA A 98 15.94 7.18 -3.01
CA ALA A 98 15.94 7.87 -1.73
C ALA A 98 14.52 8.01 -1.15
N THR A 99 13.54 8.41 -1.97
CA THR A 99 12.14 8.55 -1.53
C THR A 99 11.56 7.21 -1.07
N VAL A 100 11.72 6.13 -1.85
CA VAL A 100 11.13 4.83 -1.52
C VAL A 100 11.81 4.19 -0.30
N SER A 101 13.14 4.24 -0.22
CA SER A 101 13.91 3.74 0.94
C SER A 101 13.81 4.65 2.18
N GLY A 102 13.42 5.91 2.02
CA GLY A 102 13.45 6.91 3.10
C GLY A 102 14.85 7.37 3.45
N ALA A 103 15.81 7.19 2.53
CA ALA A 103 17.15 7.72 2.71
C ALA A 103 17.15 9.25 2.52
N GLY A 104 17.87 9.95 3.38
CA GLY A 104 18.19 11.36 3.15
C GLY A 104 19.21 11.50 2.03
N VAL A 105 19.11 12.56 1.24
CA VAL A 105 19.98 12.77 0.08
C VAL A 105 21.11 13.73 0.43
N VAL A 106 22.34 13.31 0.14
CA VAL A 106 23.52 14.18 0.09
C VAL A 106 23.86 14.44 -1.37
N LEU A 107 23.74 15.70 -1.79
CA LEU A 107 24.12 16.14 -3.12
C LEU A 107 25.58 16.54 -3.14
N VAL A 108 26.37 15.94 -4.03
CA VAL A 108 27.80 16.25 -4.17
C VAL A 108 28.02 17.13 -5.38
N ALA A 109 28.73 18.25 -5.21
CA ALA A 109 29.07 19.16 -6.30
C ALA A 109 30.53 19.61 -6.23
N ALA A 110 31.12 19.91 -7.39
CA ALA A 110 32.45 20.50 -7.48
C ALA A 110 32.44 21.97 -7.00
N GLY A 111 33.29 22.29 -6.04
CA GLY A 111 33.47 23.65 -5.50
C GLY A 111 33.96 24.64 -6.55
N GLU A 112 34.79 24.21 -7.50
CA GLU A 112 35.35 25.11 -8.53
C GLU A 112 34.24 25.73 -9.39
N GLY A 113 33.17 24.96 -9.63
CA GLY A 113 32.01 25.41 -10.38
C GLY A 113 31.03 26.28 -9.60
N CYS A 114 31.08 26.28 -8.26
CA CYS A 114 30.06 26.92 -7.42
C CYS A 114 30.13 28.46 -7.41
N ASN A 115 31.27 29.03 -7.84
CA ASN A 115 31.45 30.48 -7.94
C ASN A 115 30.85 31.06 -9.24
N VAL A 116 30.42 30.21 -10.16
CA VAL A 116 29.80 30.61 -11.43
C VAL A 116 28.29 30.41 -11.35
N GLU A 117 27.53 31.37 -11.88
CA GLU A 117 26.06 31.33 -11.90
C GLU A 117 25.51 29.99 -12.43
N ALA A 118 26.14 29.43 -13.46
CA ALA A 118 25.76 28.13 -14.02
C ALA A 118 25.93 26.95 -13.03
N GLY A 119 26.98 26.96 -12.20
CA GLY A 119 27.17 25.92 -11.18
C GLY A 119 26.17 26.05 -10.03
N GLN A 120 25.93 27.28 -9.58
CA GLN A 120 24.89 27.57 -8.58
C GLN A 120 23.50 27.17 -9.08
N ALA A 121 23.20 27.43 -10.35
CA ALA A 121 21.95 27.02 -10.98
C ALA A 121 21.79 25.50 -11.01
N ARG A 122 22.84 24.73 -11.34
CA ARG A 122 22.78 23.25 -11.30
C ARG A 122 22.46 22.71 -9.91
N ILE A 123 23.12 23.22 -8.87
CA ILE A 123 22.85 22.79 -7.49
C ILE A 123 21.41 23.12 -7.10
N ARG A 124 20.92 24.34 -7.40
CA ARG A 124 19.54 24.74 -7.12
C ARG A 124 18.52 23.88 -7.87
N MET A 125 18.80 23.55 -9.13
CA MET A 125 17.96 22.66 -9.93
C MET A 125 17.95 21.24 -9.35
N ALA A 126 19.08 20.72 -8.88
CA ALA A 126 19.15 19.41 -8.23
C ALA A 126 18.34 19.38 -6.91
N VAL A 127 18.50 20.39 -6.05
CA VAL A 127 17.71 20.53 -4.81
C VAL A 127 16.21 20.64 -5.13
N SER A 128 15.84 21.45 -6.13
CA SER A 128 14.44 21.57 -6.57
C SER A 128 13.92 20.27 -7.20
N GLY A 129 14.75 19.52 -7.91
CA GLY A 129 14.42 18.25 -8.55
C GLY A 129 14.19 17.13 -7.55
N ALA A 130 15.00 17.09 -6.48
CA ALA A 130 14.82 16.20 -5.34
C ALA A 130 13.50 16.51 -4.63
N LYS A 131 13.24 17.79 -4.32
CA LYS A 131 11.97 18.22 -3.70
C LYS A 131 10.75 17.86 -4.56
N GLY A 132 10.85 18.00 -5.88
CA GLY A 132 9.79 17.62 -6.82
C GLY A 132 9.51 16.11 -6.90
N ARG A 133 10.41 15.27 -6.36
CA ARG A 133 10.27 13.80 -6.23
C ARG A 133 10.11 13.37 -4.77
N HIS A 134 9.88 14.32 -3.88
CA HIS A 134 9.74 14.10 -2.44
C HIS A 134 10.99 13.52 -1.75
N ALA A 135 12.16 13.61 -2.40
CA ALA A 135 13.42 13.20 -1.78
C ALA A 135 13.94 14.32 -0.87
N HIS A 136 14.22 14.00 0.39
CA HIS A 136 14.67 14.97 1.38
C HIS A 136 16.19 15.20 1.25
N VAL A 137 16.61 16.40 0.87
CA VAL A 137 18.04 16.75 0.78
C VAL A 137 18.55 17.19 2.15
N LEU A 138 19.42 16.40 2.75
CA LEU A 138 20.07 16.69 4.04
C LEU A 138 21.16 17.75 3.89
N ALA A 139 21.95 17.67 2.82
CA ALA A 139 23.06 18.59 2.58
C ALA A 139 23.48 18.65 1.11
N VAL A 140 24.09 19.77 0.75
CA VAL A 140 24.98 19.87 -0.42
C VAL A 140 26.43 19.85 0.07
N VAL A 141 27.20 18.87 -0.37
CA VAL A 141 28.63 18.74 -0.06
C VAL A 141 29.45 19.24 -1.23
N LEU A 142 30.29 20.25 -0.98
CA LEU A 142 31.25 20.77 -1.95
C LEU A 142 32.59 20.05 -1.84
N THR A 143 33.15 19.70 -2.99
CA THR A 143 34.43 18.99 -3.13
C THR A 143 35.45 19.83 -3.92
N GLY A 144 36.75 19.57 -3.74
CA GLY A 144 37.81 20.24 -4.50
C GLY A 144 38.00 21.72 -4.14
N ALA A 145 38.72 22.47 -5.00
CA ALA A 145 39.01 23.87 -4.74
C ALA A 145 37.72 24.72 -4.75
N GLY A 146 37.60 25.70 -3.86
CA GLY A 146 36.38 26.51 -3.72
C GLY A 146 35.35 25.92 -2.75
N SER A 147 35.58 24.74 -2.16
CA SER A 147 34.70 24.20 -1.11
C SER A 147 34.65 25.09 0.14
N GLU A 148 35.70 25.90 0.38
CA GLU A 148 35.73 26.92 1.43
C GLU A 148 34.63 27.98 1.29
N ASN A 149 34.06 28.13 0.09
CA ASN A 149 32.97 29.06 -0.19
C ASN A 149 31.58 28.47 0.12
N ALA A 150 31.47 27.28 0.73
CA ALA A 150 30.20 26.66 1.11
C ALA A 150 29.26 27.63 1.84
N SER A 151 29.80 28.40 2.80
CA SER A 151 29.06 29.42 3.57
C SER A 151 28.48 30.58 2.75
N SER A 152 28.99 30.81 1.53
CA SER A 152 28.52 31.87 0.63
C SER A 152 27.31 31.45 -0.21
N LEU A 153 27.09 30.14 -0.37
CA LEU A 153 26.01 29.58 -1.16
C LEU A 153 24.73 29.51 -0.32
N LYS A 154 23.84 30.48 -0.48
CA LYS A 154 22.55 30.48 0.21
C LYS A 154 21.57 29.57 -0.52
N LEU A 155 21.29 28.42 0.08
CA LEU A 155 20.24 27.47 -0.29
C LEU A 155 19.30 27.25 0.91
N ASP A 156 18.14 26.67 0.63
CA ASP A 156 17.18 26.25 1.67
C ASP A 156 17.62 24.97 2.39
N VAL A 157 18.80 24.44 2.05
CA VAL A 157 19.44 23.24 2.64
C VAL A 157 20.87 23.57 3.06
N PRO A 158 21.43 22.88 4.08
CA PRO A 158 22.82 23.05 4.49
C PRO A 158 23.80 22.85 3.33
N VAL A 159 24.84 23.69 3.27
CA VAL A 159 25.95 23.56 2.32
C VAL A 159 27.23 23.44 3.12
N VAL A 160 27.94 22.32 2.97
CA VAL A 160 29.12 21.99 3.77
C VAL A 160 30.29 21.60 2.87
N ALA A 161 31.52 21.85 3.33
CA ALA A 161 32.70 21.33 2.65
C ALA A 161 32.89 19.85 3.04
N ALA A 162 33.38 19.02 2.12
CA ALA A 162 33.67 17.61 2.43
C ALA A 162 34.67 17.42 3.60
N SER A 163 35.54 18.41 3.83
CA SER A 163 36.50 18.42 4.94
C SER A 163 35.91 18.86 6.29
N ASP A 164 34.68 19.39 6.31
CA ASP A 164 34.01 19.86 7.53
C ASP A 164 33.19 18.73 8.17
N SER A 165 33.87 17.90 8.95
CA SER A 165 33.24 16.73 9.60
C SER A 165 32.13 17.10 10.60
N GLU A 166 32.23 18.28 11.24
CA GLU A 166 31.22 18.70 12.22
C GLU A 166 29.98 19.24 11.52
N GLY A 167 30.16 20.08 10.49
CA GLY A 167 29.05 20.53 9.65
C GLY A 167 28.33 19.36 8.96
N LEU A 168 29.08 18.35 8.50
CA LEU A 168 28.49 17.14 7.92
C LEU A 168 27.69 16.34 8.97
N ARG A 169 28.20 16.19 10.19
CA ARG A 169 27.47 15.54 11.29
C ARG A 169 26.19 16.25 11.64
N GLU A 170 26.22 17.58 11.75
CA GLU A 170 25.03 18.38 12.04
C GLU A 170 23.99 18.25 10.93
N ALA A 171 24.41 18.29 9.66
CA ALA A 171 23.51 18.15 8.53
C ALA A 171 22.90 16.74 8.41
N LEU A 172 23.67 15.69 8.71
CA LEU A 172 23.19 14.30 8.67
C LEU A 172 22.33 13.91 9.89
N ALA A 173 22.33 14.71 10.96
CA ALA A 173 21.46 14.52 12.12
C ALA A 173 20.01 15.00 11.88
N GLY A 174 19.73 15.61 10.73
CA GLY A 174 18.38 16.04 10.36
C GLY A 174 17.40 14.87 10.24
N GLU A 175 16.18 15.04 10.72
CA GLU A 175 15.10 14.07 10.53
C GLU A 175 14.69 14.02 9.05
N VAL A 176 14.73 12.83 8.46
CA VAL A 176 14.25 12.59 7.10
C VAL A 176 12.76 12.32 7.17
N GLU A 177 11.97 13.23 6.60
CA GLU A 177 10.53 13.01 6.45
C GLU A 177 10.30 11.89 5.42
N THR A 178 9.88 10.72 5.90
CA THR A 178 9.50 9.60 5.03
C THR A 178 8.09 9.83 4.50
N ILE A 179 7.92 9.78 3.19
CA ILE A 179 6.60 9.85 2.57
C ILE A 179 6.10 8.47 2.20
N ILE A 180 4.77 8.31 2.14
CA ILE A 180 4.17 7.15 1.51
C ILE A 180 4.24 7.33 -0.01
N THR A 181 4.89 6.38 -0.67
CA THR A 181 4.80 6.13 -2.11
C THR A 181 4.11 4.78 -2.37
N PRO A 182 3.57 4.54 -3.57
CA PRO A 182 3.03 3.24 -3.95
C PRO A 182 3.97 2.06 -3.62
N GLN A 183 5.23 2.15 -4.03
CA GLN A 183 6.25 1.10 -3.85
C GLN A 183 6.56 0.88 -2.36
N ARG A 184 6.77 1.96 -1.60
CA ARG A 184 7.03 1.85 -0.15
C ARG A 184 5.83 1.26 0.58
N PHE A 185 4.62 1.63 0.19
CA PHE A 185 3.41 1.08 0.78
C PHE A 185 3.26 -0.42 0.49
N GLN A 186 3.51 -0.85 -0.75
CA GLN A 186 3.48 -2.27 -1.12
C GLN A 186 4.52 -3.07 -0.34
N TRP A 187 5.76 -2.57 -0.25
CA TRP A 187 6.79 -3.21 0.58
C TRP A 187 6.33 -3.33 2.05
N TRP A 188 5.84 -2.24 2.64
CA TRP A 188 5.35 -2.23 4.02
C TRP A 188 4.20 -3.23 4.23
N LEU A 189 3.27 -3.30 3.27
CA LEU A 189 2.14 -4.23 3.28
C LEU A 189 2.63 -5.68 3.32
N LEU A 190 3.58 -6.03 2.45
CA LEU A 190 4.19 -7.37 2.41
C LEU A 190 4.93 -7.71 3.70
N GLN A 191 5.74 -6.79 4.23
CA GLN A 191 6.45 -7.03 5.49
C GLN A 191 5.50 -7.22 6.66
N ARG A 192 4.40 -6.46 6.70
CA ARG A 192 3.40 -6.59 7.75
C ARG A 192 2.65 -7.93 7.67
N ALA A 193 2.30 -8.38 6.47
CA ALA A 193 1.71 -9.70 6.28
C ALA A 193 2.70 -10.81 6.70
N ARG A 194 3.97 -10.68 6.34
CA ARG A 194 5.05 -11.61 6.71
C ARG A 194 5.27 -11.72 8.22
N ALA A 195 5.14 -10.61 8.95
CA ALA A 195 5.38 -10.57 10.40
C ALA A 195 4.36 -11.41 11.20
N ASP A 196 3.15 -11.58 10.67
CA ASP A 196 2.08 -12.40 11.24
C ASP A 196 1.57 -13.37 10.18
N LYS A 197 2.34 -14.44 9.92
CA LYS A 197 2.10 -15.40 8.83
C LYS A 197 0.74 -16.09 8.96
N ARG A 198 -0.27 -15.51 8.35
CA ARG A 198 -1.63 -16.09 8.25
C ARG A 198 -1.73 -17.09 7.12
N HIS A 199 -2.71 -17.97 7.24
CA HIS A 199 -2.98 -18.99 6.23
C HIS A 199 -4.10 -18.54 5.28
N ILE A 200 -3.77 -18.32 4.01
CA ILE A 200 -4.71 -17.84 2.98
C ILE A 200 -5.02 -18.95 1.98
N VAL A 201 -6.30 -19.12 1.65
CA VAL A 201 -6.75 -20.04 0.58
C VAL A 201 -6.98 -19.29 -0.74
N LEU A 202 -6.46 -19.85 -1.84
CA LEU A 202 -6.57 -19.39 -3.22
C LEU A 202 -7.38 -20.43 -4.02
N PRO A 203 -8.67 -20.21 -4.31
CA PRO A 203 -9.53 -21.25 -4.88
C PRO A 203 -9.26 -21.57 -6.36
N GLU A 204 -8.58 -20.71 -7.09
CA GLU A 204 -8.52 -20.69 -8.55
C GLU A 204 -7.15 -21.18 -9.07
N GLY A 205 -6.74 -22.38 -8.66
CA GLY A 205 -5.42 -22.94 -8.98
C GLY A 205 -5.19 -23.28 -10.45
N ASP A 206 -6.23 -23.23 -11.29
CA ASP A 206 -6.15 -23.36 -12.75
C ASP A 206 -5.77 -22.05 -13.46
N ASP A 207 -5.69 -20.93 -12.74
CA ASP A 207 -5.27 -19.64 -13.28
C ASP A 207 -3.75 -19.41 -13.13
N ASP A 208 -3.07 -19.20 -14.26
CA ASP A 208 -1.62 -18.94 -14.29
C ASP A 208 -1.20 -17.80 -13.36
N ARG A 209 -2.02 -16.75 -13.21
CA ARG A 209 -1.69 -15.58 -12.38
C ARG A 209 -1.72 -15.93 -10.90
N ILE A 210 -2.58 -16.87 -10.48
CA ILE A 210 -2.64 -17.38 -9.11
C ILE A 210 -1.38 -18.18 -8.82
N LEU A 211 -0.95 -19.04 -9.73
CA LEU A 211 0.29 -19.80 -9.58
C LEU A 211 1.53 -18.88 -9.56
N GLN A 212 1.57 -17.86 -10.41
CA GLN A 212 2.64 -16.86 -10.43
C GLN A 212 2.69 -16.05 -9.13
N ALA A 213 1.54 -15.64 -8.60
CA ALA A 213 1.48 -14.95 -7.31
C ALA A 213 1.91 -15.88 -6.16
N ALA A 214 1.49 -17.15 -6.19
CA ALA A 214 1.87 -18.13 -5.17
C ALA A 214 3.38 -18.38 -5.14
N ASP A 215 4.06 -18.52 -6.28
CA ASP A 215 5.52 -18.62 -6.35
C ASP A 215 6.21 -17.46 -5.63
N TYR A 216 5.80 -16.23 -5.93
CA TYR A 216 6.34 -15.04 -5.28
C TYR A 216 6.06 -15.04 -3.77
N LEU A 217 4.81 -15.26 -3.36
CA LEU A 217 4.40 -15.23 -1.95
C LEU A 217 5.11 -16.29 -1.10
N LEU A 218 5.36 -17.47 -1.66
CA LEU A 218 6.10 -18.56 -1.01
C LEU A 218 7.60 -18.26 -0.94
N ARG A 219 8.19 -17.76 -2.04
CA ARG A 219 9.62 -17.41 -2.10
C ARG A 219 9.97 -16.28 -1.13
N GLU A 220 9.10 -15.28 -1.03
CA GLU A 220 9.24 -14.15 -0.10
C GLU A 220 8.72 -14.47 1.32
N ASP A 221 8.18 -15.68 1.53
CA ASP A 221 7.77 -16.20 2.83
C ASP A 221 6.71 -15.31 3.52
N ILE A 222 5.75 -14.80 2.73
CA ILE A 222 4.76 -13.79 3.14
C ILE A 222 3.62 -14.39 3.97
N CYS A 223 3.13 -15.56 3.59
CA CYS A 223 1.99 -16.21 4.22
C CYS A 223 1.99 -17.72 3.94
N GLU A 224 1.22 -18.49 4.72
CA GLU A 224 0.94 -19.89 4.38
C GLU A 224 -0.16 -19.94 3.32
N LEU A 225 -0.06 -20.86 2.36
CA LEU A 225 -1.00 -20.95 1.25
C LEU A 225 -1.64 -22.33 1.14
N THR A 226 -2.96 -22.35 0.93
CA THR A 226 -3.63 -23.48 0.27
C THR A 226 -4.13 -23.04 -1.09
N ILE A 227 -3.83 -23.82 -2.13
CA ILE A 227 -4.34 -23.59 -3.49
C ILE A 227 -5.30 -24.73 -3.82
N LEU A 228 -6.51 -24.38 -4.28
CA LEU A 228 -7.51 -25.38 -4.66
C LEU A 228 -7.44 -25.68 -6.15
N GLY A 229 -7.59 -26.96 -6.49
CA GLY A 229 -7.55 -27.47 -7.85
C GLY A 229 -6.99 -28.88 -7.89
N ASP A 230 -6.89 -29.47 -9.08
CA ASP A 230 -6.24 -30.77 -9.26
C ASP A 230 -4.71 -30.65 -9.04
N PRO A 231 -4.14 -31.30 -8.01
CA PRO A 231 -2.72 -31.14 -7.66
C PRO A 231 -1.76 -31.53 -8.79
N ASP A 232 -2.07 -32.57 -9.56
CA ASP A 232 -1.22 -33.03 -10.66
C ASP A 232 -1.19 -31.98 -11.80
N SER A 233 -2.35 -31.43 -12.16
CA SER A 233 -2.46 -30.35 -13.14
C SER A 233 -1.75 -29.07 -12.70
N MET A 234 -1.93 -28.65 -11.44
CA MET A 234 -1.28 -27.45 -10.89
C MET A 234 0.24 -27.59 -10.88
N ASN A 235 0.78 -28.72 -10.41
CA ASN A 235 2.23 -28.98 -10.42
C ASN A 235 2.79 -29.01 -11.84
N SER A 236 2.09 -29.67 -12.76
CA SER A 236 2.50 -29.72 -14.18
C SER A 236 2.54 -28.32 -14.78
N ARG A 237 1.51 -27.50 -14.52
CA ARG A 237 1.43 -26.13 -15.04
C ARG A 237 2.48 -25.21 -14.43
N ALA A 238 2.73 -25.31 -13.12
CA ALA A 238 3.78 -24.55 -12.45
C ALA A 238 5.17 -24.89 -13.04
N ALA A 239 5.45 -26.17 -13.29
CA ALA A 239 6.70 -26.59 -13.93
C ALA A 239 6.88 -26.04 -15.36
N GLU A 240 5.80 -26.02 -16.16
CA GLU A 240 5.82 -25.41 -17.51
C GLU A 240 6.13 -23.91 -17.48
N LEU A 241 5.64 -23.21 -16.44
CA LEU A 241 5.84 -21.78 -16.24
C LEU A 241 7.17 -21.45 -15.53
N GLY A 242 7.91 -22.44 -15.05
CA GLY A 242 9.15 -22.26 -14.29
C GLY A 242 8.93 -21.74 -12.86
N LEU A 243 7.77 -22.04 -12.27
CA LEU A 243 7.34 -21.59 -10.94
C LEU A 243 7.56 -22.68 -9.89
N ASN A 244 7.82 -22.29 -8.64
CA ASN A 244 7.92 -23.19 -7.50
C ASN A 244 6.75 -22.98 -6.52
N ILE A 245 5.84 -23.95 -6.47
CA ILE A 245 4.69 -23.97 -5.56
C ILE A 245 4.76 -25.08 -4.49
N GLU A 246 5.91 -25.73 -4.30
CA GLU A 246 6.05 -26.87 -3.37
C GLU A 246 5.74 -26.51 -1.90
N GLY A 247 5.86 -25.22 -1.53
CA GLY A 247 5.53 -24.73 -0.20
C GLY A 247 4.03 -24.56 0.08
N ALA A 248 3.15 -24.67 -0.92
CA ALA A 248 1.71 -24.57 -0.75
C ALA A 248 1.05 -25.94 -0.49
N HIS A 249 -0.05 -25.92 0.25
CA HIS A 249 -0.96 -27.06 0.33
C HIS A 249 -1.85 -27.11 -0.93
N LEU A 250 -1.78 -28.19 -1.71
CA LEU A 250 -2.58 -28.36 -2.92
C LEU A 250 -3.74 -29.31 -2.66
N TRP A 251 -4.98 -28.80 -2.67
CA TRP A 251 -6.17 -29.59 -2.34
C TRP A 251 -7.18 -29.59 -3.49
N ASP A 252 -7.68 -30.75 -3.85
CA ASP A 252 -8.84 -30.87 -4.74
C ASP A 252 -10.12 -31.06 -3.92
N PRO A 253 -11.08 -30.13 -3.97
CA PRO A 253 -12.36 -30.28 -3.30
C PRO A 253 -13.06 -31.60 -3.61
N ALA A 254 -12.97 -32.10 -4.85
CA ALA A 254 -13.69 -33.31 -5.29
C ALA A 254 -13.15 -34.60 -4.65
N THR A 255 -11.87 -34.60 -4.25
CA THR A 255 -11.20 -35.77 -3.64
C THR A 255 -10.81 -35.55 -2.18
N SER A 256 -11.17 -34.40 -1.60
CA SER A 256 -10.83 -34.05 -0.23
C SER A 256 -11.63 -34.87 0.80
N ASP A 257 -10.93 -35.34 1.84
CA ASP A 257 -11.54 -35.98 3.01
C ASP A 257 -12.52 -35.05 3.77
N TYR A 258 -12.42 -33.74 3.58
CA TYR A 258 -13.31 -32.76 4.22
C TYR A 258 -14.65 -32.58 3.50
N LEU A 259 -14.82 -33.09 2.28
CA LEU A 259 -16.03 -32.86 1.47
C LEU A 259 -17.31 -33.25 2.21
N GLU A 260 -17.35 -34.45 2.79
CA GLU A 260 -18.55 -34.95 3.47
C GLU A 260 -18.85 -34.14 4.74
N GLN A 261 -17.82 -33.85 5.55
CA GLN A 261 -17.95 -33.02 6.74
C GLN A 261 -18.49 -31.63 6.40
N PHE A 262 -17.94 -31.00 5.36
CA PHE A 262 -18.39 -29.67 4.94
C PHE A 262 -19.82 -29.70 4.39
N ALA A 263 -20.21 -30.75 3.69
CA ALA A 263 -21.57 -30.92 3.18
C ALA A 263 -22.59 -31.03 4.32
N GLU A 264 -22.29 -31.85 5.34
CA GLU A 264 -23.13 -31.98 6.54
C GLU A 264 -23.30 -30.64 7.28
N GLN A 265 -22.19 -29.93 7.50
CA GLN A 265 -22.22 -28.62 8.15
C GLN A 265 -23.00 -27.59 7.32
N PHE A 266 -22.79 -27.54 6.01
CA PHE A 266 -23.51 -26.61 5.13
C PHE A 266 -25.01 -26.89 5.09
N ALA A 267 -25.42 -28.17 5.03
CA ALA A 267 -26.82 -28.56 5.11
C ALA A 267 -27.47 -28.09 6.42
N GLU A 268 -26.79 -28.24 7.56
CA GLU A 268 -27.30 -27.74 8.85
C GLU A 268 -27.36 -26.20 8.89
N LEU A 269 -26.30 -25.51 8.44
CA LEU A 269 -26.28 -24.04 8.33
C LEU A 269 -27.43 -23.50 7.46
N ARG A 270 -27.84 -24.27 6.44
CA ARG A 270 -28.84 -23.90 5.44
C ARG A 270 -30.17 -24.65 5.58
N LYS A 271 -30.38 -25.36 6.68
CA LYS A 271 -31.60 -26.12 6.98
C LYS A 271 -32.87 -25.29 6.92
N SER A 272 -32.80 -24.04 7.37
CA SER A 272 -33.92 -23.07 7.28
C SER A 272 -34.32 -22.72 5.84
N LYS A 273 -33.45 -23.00 4.87
CA LYS A 273 -33.69 -22.83 3.43
C LYS A 273 -33.98 -24.15 2.72
N GLY A 274 -34.07 -25.26 3.46
CA GLY A 274 -34.43 -26.57 2.93
C GLY A 274 -33.32 -27.29 2.16
N VAL A 275 -32.06 -26.87 2.31
CA VAL A 275 -30.93 -27.54 1.64
C VAL A 275 -30.76 -28.96 2.20
N THR A 276 -30.82 -29.95 1.31
CA THR A 276 -30.60 -31.37 1.64
C THR A 276 -29.11 -31.69 1.70
N LEU A 277 -28.75 -32.83 2.31
CA LEU A 277 -27.36 -33.27 2.37
C LEU A 277 -26.81 -33.57 0.96
N GLU A 278 -27.63 -34.16 0.08
CA GLU A 278 -27.27 -34.42 -1.31
C GLU A 278 -26.95 -33.13 -2.08
N GLU A 279 -27.80 -32.10 -1.99
CA GLU A 279 -27.53 -30.78 -2.59
C GLU A 279 -26.29 -30.12 -1.98
N ALA A 280 -26.06 -30.32 -0.67
CA ALA A 280 -24.88 -29.80 -0.01
C ALA A 280 -23.59 -30.47 -0.51
N ARG A 281 -23.60 -31.80 -0.77
CA ARG A 281 -22.45 -32.51 -1.37
C ARG A 281 -22.12 -31.97 -2.75
N GLU A 282 -23.13 -31.72 -3.59
CA GLU A 282 -22.93 -31.08 -4.90
C GLU A 282 -22.36 -29.66 -4.74
N THR A 283 -22.88 -28.89 -3.78
CA THR A 283 -22.40 -27.53 -3.51
C THR A 283 -20.96 -27.51 -3.01
N MET A 284 -20.53 -28.48 -2.21
CA MET A 284 -19.15 -28.52 -1.68
C MET A 284 -18.10 -28.94 -2.71
N GLN A 285 -18.50 -29.38 -3.91
CA GLN A 285 -17.58 -29.55 -5.03
C GLN A 285 -17.20 -28.20 -5.66
N ASP A 286 -17.98 -27.14 -5.43
CA ASP A 286 -17.66 -25.80 -5.88
C ASP A 286 -16.51 -25.21 -5.04
N ILE A 287 -15.44 -24.81 -5.72
CA ILE A 287 -14.20 -24.33 -5.11
C ILE A 287 -14.41 -23.13 -4.18
N SER A 288 -15.32 -22.21 -4.52
CA SER A 288 -15.58 -21.02 -3.71
C SER A 288 -16.34 -21.38 -2.43
N TYR A 289 -17.29 -22.33 -2.52
CA TYR A 289 -17.98 -22.85 -1.33
C TYR A 289 -17.06 -23.66 -0.42
N PHE A 290 -16.24 -24.54 -1.01
CA PHE A 290 -15.28 -25.35 -0.26
C PHE A 290 -14.26 -24.48 0.48
N ALA A 291 -13.65 -23.51 -0.21
CA ALA A 291 -12.74 -22.54 0.40
C ALA A 291 -13.40 -21.74 1.53
N THR A 292 -14.65 -21.32 1.33
CA THR A 292 -15.40 -20.61 2.39
C THR A 292 -15.63 -21.50 3.61
N MET A 293 -15.86 -22.80 3.42
CA MET A 293 -15.97 -23.76 4.52
C MET A 293 -14.64 -24.02 5.22
N MET A 294 -13.51 -24.00 4.51
CA MET A 294 -12.17 -24.06 5.13
C MET A 294 -11.98 -22.89 6.10
N ILE A 295 -12.28 -21.66 5.64
CA ILE A 295 -12.20 -20.48 6.49
C ILE A 295 -13.16 -20.60 7.68
N HIS A 296 -14.40 -21.03 7.45
CA HIS A 296 -15.39 -21.23 8.52
C HIS A 296 -14.86 -22.15 9.62
N ASN A 297 -14.25 -23.28 9.24
CA ASN A 297 -13.71 -24.28 10.14
C ASN A 297 -12.33 -23.94 10.72
N GLY A 298 -11.71 -22.82 10.31
CA GLY A 298 -10.38 -22.43 10.78
C GLY A 298 -9.25 -23.27 10.18
N LEU A 299 -9.48 -23.88 9.02
CA LEU A 299 -8.42 -24.52 8.20
C LEU A 299 -7.69 -23.51 7.31
N ALA A 300 -8.17 -22.26 7.27
CA ALA A 300 -7.53 -21.10 6.70
C ALA A 300 -8.05 -19.86 7.47
N ASP A 301 -7.25 -18.81 7.49
CA ASP A 301 -7.58 -17.55 8.15
C ASP A 301 -8.35 -16.59 7.23
N GLY A 302 -8.19 -16.71 5.91
CA GLY A 302 -8.92 -15.91 4.92
C GLY A 302 -8.82 -16.46 3.50
N MET A 303 -9.52 -15.84 2.55
CA MET A 303 -9.58 -16.25 1.14
C MET A 303 -9.44 -15.08 0.18
N VAL A 304 -8.77 -15.33 -0.94
CA VAL A 304 -8.74 -14.44 -2.11
C VAL A 304 -9.18 -15.22 -3.34
N SER A 305 -10.23 -14.75 -4.03
CA SER A 305 -10.80 -15.37 -5.24
C SER A 305 -11.28 -14.30 -6.21
N GLY A 306 -11.75 -14.65 -7.41
CA GLY A 306 -12.35 -13.74 -8.39
C GLY A 306 -11.49 -13.45 -9.62
N ALA A 307 -10.29 -14.03 -9.72
CA ALA A 307 -9.45 -13.94 -10.92
C ALA A 307 -10.13 -14.60 -12.12
N ALA A 308 -10.81 -15.73 -11.89
CA ALA A 308 -11.57 -16.49 -12.88
C ALA A 308 -13.10 -16.41 -12.66
N HIS A 309 -13.54 -16.13 -11.43
CA HIS A 309 -14.95 -16.13 -11.06
C HIS A 309 -15.60 -14.73 -11.07
N THR A 310 -16.93 -14.70 -10.92
CA THR A 310 -17.66 -13.43 -10.76
C THR A 310 -17.64 -13.01 -9.30
N THR A 311 -17.63 -11.71 -9.02
CA THR A 311 -17.79 -11.15 -7.66
C THR A 311 -18.99 -11.75 -6.91
N ALA A 312 -20.10 -11.99 -7.59
CA ALA A 312 -21.28 -12.62 -7.00
C ALA A 312 -21.04 -14.09 -6.58
N HIS A 313 -20.21 -14.82 -7.31
CA HIS A 313 -19.82 -16.20 -7.00
C HIS A 313 -18.85 -16.26 -5.82
N THR A 314 -17.93 -15.31 -5.68
CA THR A 314 -17.04 -15.16 -4.51
C THR A 314 -17.81 -14.76 -3.24
N ILE A 315 -18.72 -13.79 -3.35
CA ILE A 315 -19.36 -13.16 -2.18
C ILE A 315 -20.54 -13.98 -1.63
N LYS A 316 -21.29 -14.67 -2.50
CA LYS A 316 -22.49 -15.42 -2.09
C LYS A 316 -22.20 -16.50 -1.03
N PRO A 317 -21.18 -17.36 -1.16
CA PRO A 317 -20.83 -18.34 -0.12
C PRO A 317 -20.51 -17.66 1.22
N SER A 318 -19.74 -16.56 1.19
CA SER A 318 -19.36 -15.79 2.38
C SER A 318 -20.58 -15.30 3.16
N PHE A 319 -21.62 -14.82 2.48
CA PHE A 319 -22.88 -14.46 3.15
C PHE A 319 -23.64 -15.65 3.73
N GLN A 320 -23.58 -16.80 3.07
CA GLN A 320 -24.33 -17.98 3.49
C GLN A 320 -23.68 -18.68 4.69
N ILE A 321 -22.36 -18.64 4.78
CA ILE A 321 -21.54 -19.42 5.72
C ILE A 321 -20.91 -18.52 6.79
N ILE A 322 -20.11 -17.53 6.38
CA ILE A 322 -19.34 -16.66 7.29
C ILE A 322 -20.23 -15.59 7.94
N LYS A 323 -21.17 -15.03 7.17
CA LYS A 323 -22.08 -13.94 7.56
C LYS A 323 -21.36 -12.63 7.91
N THR A 324 -22.14 -11.57 8.05
CA THR A 324 -21.64 -10.26 8.48
C THR A 324 -21.36 -10.21 9.97
N LYS A 325 -20.49 -9.27 10.38
CA LYS A 325 -20.31 -8.90 11.78
C LYS A 325 -21.64 -8.40 12.36
N PRO A 326 -21.91 -8.55 13.67
CA PRO A 326 -23.14 -8.06 14.29
C PRO A 326 -23.40 -6.56 14.10
N THR A 327 -22.34 -5.78 13.88
CA THR A 327 -22.36 -4.33 13.66
C THR A 327 -22.63 -3.94 12.21
N ALA A 328 -22.75 -4.90 11.29
CA ALA A 328 -22.94 -4.65 9.86
C ALA A 328 -24.11 -5.47 9.31
N SER A 329 -25.07 -4.79 8.68
CA SER A 329 -26.21 -5.42 8.00
C SER A 329 -25.83 -5.95 6.60
N THR A 330 -24.74 -5.45 6.04
CA THR A 330 -24.25 -5.76 4.69
C THR A 330 -22.72 -5.72 4.65
N VAL A 331 -22.14 -6.24 3.57
CA VAL A 331 -20.73 -6.01 3.24
C VAL A 331 -20.60 -4.81 2.31
N SER A 332 -19.43 -4.18 2.33
CA SER A 332 -19.02 -3.13 1.38
C SER A 332 -17.56 -3.35 1.01
N SER A 333 -17.00 -2.46 0.18
CA SER A 333 -15.58 -2.47 -0.15
C SER A 333 -14.87 -1.18 0.22
N LEU A 334 -13.56 -1.29 0.45
CA LEU A 334 -12.62 -0.18 0.54
C LEU A 334 -11.50 -0.40 -0.47
N PHE A 335 -11.14 0.61 -1.25
CA PHE A 335 -9.86 0.65 -1.95
C PHE A 335 -8.89 1.53 -1.18
N LEU A 336 -7.65 1.05 -1.01
CA LEU A 336 -6.53 1.88 -0.60
C LEU A 336 -5.98 2.57 -1.84
N MET A 337 -6.14 3.89 -1.89
CA MET A 337 -5.67 4.75 -2.95
C MET A 337 -4.33 5.35 -2.50
N VAL A 338 -3.25 4.84 -3.06
CA VAL A 338 -1.88 5.25 -2.74
C VAL A 338 -1.39 6.20 -3.83
N MET A 339 -1.08 7.42 -3.44
CA MET A 339 -0.41 8.43 -4.26
C MET A 339 0.74 8.99 -3.42
N ASP A 340 1.64 9.74 -4.06
CA ASP A 340 2.70 10.43 -3.32
C ASP A 340 2.08 11.32 -2.22
N ASN A 341 2.54 11.11 -0.98
CA ASN A 341 2.07 11.75 0.26
C ASN A 341 0.62 11.45 0.68
N HIS A 342 -0.09 10.58 -0.03
CA HIS A 342 -1.50 10.31 0.26
C HIS A 342 -1.79 8.83 0.28
N LEU A 343 -2.25 8.36 1.44
CA LEU A 343 -2.88 7.05 1.58
C LEU A 343 -4.33 7.28 1.98
N TRP A 344 -5.23 7.04 1.04
CA TRP A 344 -6.67 7.29 1.21
C TRP A 344 -7.48 6.00 1.13
N GLY A 345 -8.63 5.97 1.81
CA GLY A 345 -9.63 4.91 1.69
C GLY A 345 -10.83 5.36 0.86
N PHE A 346 -11.15 4.67 -0.24
CA PHE A 346 -12.34 4.95 -1.06
C PHE A 346 -13.37 3.83 -0.86
N ALA A 347 -14.58 4.17 -0.40
CA ALA A 347 -15.64 3.20 -0.09
C ALA A 347 -17.03 3.72 -0.48
N ASP A 348 -18.06 2.94 -0.79
CA ASP A 348 -17.99 1.62 -1.40
C ASP A 348 -17.79 1.79 -2.92
N CYS A 349 -16.95 0.95 -3.52
CA CYS A 349 -16.55 1.06 -4.93
C CYS A 349 -16.80 -0.21 -5.74
N ALA A 350 -17.29 -1.29 -5.12
CA ALA A 350 -17.43 -2.60 -5.76
C ALA A 350 -18.71 -3.36 -5.43
N VAL A 351 -19.37 -3.12 -4.28
CA VAL A 351 -20.41 -4.04 -3.80
C VAL A 351 -21.83 -3.50 -3.95
N LEU A 352 -22.16 -2.37 -3.34
CA LEU A 352 -23.54 -1.90 -3.17
C LEU A 352 -23.92 -0.84 -4.21
N PRO A 353 -24.83 -1.14 -5.17
CA PRO A 353 -25.19 -0.20 -6.23
C PRO A 353 -25.76 1.13 -5.72
N LYS A 354 -26.73 1.08 -4.80
CA LYS A 354 -27.39 2.25 -4.22
C LYS A 354 -27.62 2.00 -2.72
N PRO A 355 -26.64 2.29 -1.85
CA PRO A 355 -26.76 2.04 -0.41
C PRO A 355 -27.88 2.89 0.20
N THR A 356 -28.62 2.30 1.15
CA THR A 356 -29.59 3.04 1.97
C THR A 356 -28.88 4.00 2.94
N PRO A 357 -29.58 4.97 3.58
CA PRO A 357 -28.98 5.78 4.64
C PRO A 357 -28.31 4.95 5.74
N ASP A 358 -28.98 3.89 6.20
CA ASP A 358 -28.43 3.02 7.25
C ASP A 358 -27.13 2.36 6.80
N GLN A 359 -27.12 1.83 5.57
CA GLN A 359 -25.93 1.23 4.97
C GLN A 359 -24.81 2.25 4.77
N LEU A 360 -25.10 3.48 4.35
CA LEU A 360 -24.09 4.54 4.24
C LEU A 360 -23.43 4.84 5.60
N GLY A 361 -24.23 4.87 6.67
CA GLY A 361 -23.70 5.03 8.03
C GLY A 361 -22.82 3.87 8.47
N GLU A 362 -23.25 2.63 8.20
CA GLU A 362 -22.46 1.41 8.46
C GLU A 362 -21.15 1.39 7.64
N ILE A 363 -21.21 1.73 6.34
CA ILE A 363 -20.04 1.82 5.46
C ILE A 363 -19.03 2.81 6.03
N ALA A 364 -19.47 3.97 6.51
CA ALA A 364 -18.59 4.98 7.08
C ALA A 364 -17.82 4.46 8.30
N VAL A 365 -18.51 3.79 9.22
CA VAL A 365 -17.92 3.20 10.44
C VAL A 365 -16.93 2.10 10.07
N VAL A 366 -17.36 1.13 9.28
CA VAL A 366 -16.52 -0.02 8.90
C VAL A 366 -15.32 0.42 8.06
N SER A 367 -15.48 1.42 7.19
CA SER A 367 -14.37 1.97 6.39
C SER A 367 -13.35 2.70 7.26
N ALA A 368 -13.78 3.39 8.32
CA ALA A 368 -12.87 4.01 9.28
C ALA A 368 -12.05 2.97 10.05
N GLU A 369 -12.69 1.88 10.49
CA GLU A 369 -12.01 0.75 11.15
C GLU A 369 -10.99 0.09 10.22
N THR A 370 -11.41 -0.21 8.98
CA THR A 370 -10.51 -0.80 7.97
C THR A 370 -9.35 0.14 7.67
N ALA A 371 -9.58 1.43 7.46
CA ALA A 371 -8.52 2.41 7.20
C ALA A 371 -7.53 2.51 8.36
N ALA A 372 -8.02 2.58 9.61
CA ALA A 372 -7.19 2.60 10.80
C ALA A 372 -6.31 1.35 10.91
N SER A 373 -6.82 0.18 10.50
CA SER A 373 -6.03 -1.06 10.47
C SER A 373 -4.82 -0.96 9.55
N PHE A 374 -4.85 -0.12 8.51
CA PHE A 374 -3.72 0.15 7.61
C PHE A 374 -2.90 1.38 7.99
N GLY A 375 -3.07 1.91 9.21
CA GLY A 375 -2.31 3.06 9.71
C GLY A 375 -2.81 4.42 9.21
N ILE A 376 -4.00 4.46 8.61
CA ILE A 376 -4.64 5.70 8.17
C ILE A 376 -5.43 6.26 9.35
N GLU A 377 -5.12 7.46 9.80
CA GLU A 377 -5.94 8.18 10.77
C GLU A 377 -7.31 8.49 10.12
N PRO A 378 -8.43 7.92 10.60
CA PRO A 378 -9.69 7.98 9.89
C PRO A 378 -10.36 9.35 10.04
N ARG A 379 -10.48 10.08 8.92
CA ARG A 379 -11.30 11.29 8.77
C ARG A 379 -12.24 11.09 7.61
N VAL A 380 -13.48 10.73 7.93
CA VAL A 380 -14.46 10.20 6.97
C VAL A 380 -15.29 11.31 6.35
N ALA A 381 -15.11 11.56 5.06
CA ALA A 381 -15.96 12.43 4.27
C ALA A 381 -17.11 11.64 3.63
N MET A 382 -18.35 11.97 4.00
CA MET A 382 -19.54 11.49 3.32
C MET A 382 -19.76 12.31 2.04
N LEU A 383 -19.42 11.74 0.88
CA LEU A 383 -19.37 12.46 -0.39
C LEU A 383 -20.75 12.71 -1.01
N SER A 384 -20.89 13.86 -1.66
CA SER A 384 -22.07 14.23 -2.45
C SER A 384 -21.71 15.32 -3.46
N TYR A 385 -22.62 15.62 -4.39
CA TYR A 385 -22.48 16.78 -5.27
C TYR A 385 -22.71 18.12 -4.54
N SER A 386 -23.15 18.10 -3.27
CA SER A 386 -23.40 19.28 -2.44
C SER A 386 -22.52 19.28 -1.19
N THR A 387 -22.26 20.47 -0.63
CA THR A 387 -21.51 20.64 0.62
C THR A 387 -22.39 21.26 1.71
N GLY A 388 -22.42 20.66 2.91
CA GLY A 388 -23.16 21.17 4.06
C GLY A 388 -24.65 21.38 3.76
N VAL A 389 -25.14 22.61 3.92
CA VAL A 389 -26.55 22.98 3.71
C VAL A 389 -26.85 23.57 2.32
N SER A 390 -25.87 23.69 1.43
CA SER A 390 -26.02 24.44 0.16
C SER A 390 -26.98 23.79 -0.83
N GLY A 391 -27.26 22.49 -0.68
CA GLY A 391 -28.09 21.71 -1.60
C GLY A 391 -29.12 20.85 -0.88
N SER A 392 -30.15 20.48 -1.64
CA SER A 392 -31.24 19.58 -1.25
C SER A 392 -31.56 18.63 -2.41
N GLY A 393 -32.24 17.52 -2.10
CA GLY A 393 -32.60 16.49 -3.08
C GLY A 393 -32.39 15.10 -2.51
N GLU A 394 -33.02 14.10 -3.13
CA GLU A 394 -33.05 12.71 -2.65
C GLU A 394 -31.64 12.18 -2.31
N ASP A 395 -30.67 12.38 -3.18
CA ASP A 395 -29.30 11.89 -2.97
C ASP A 395 -28.57 12.64 -1.86
N VAL A 396 -28.74 13.97 -1.78
CA VAL A 396 -28.13 14.79 -0.70
C VAL A 396 -28.74 14.44 0.65
N ASP A 397 -30.06 14.28 0.70
CA ASP A 397 -30.78 13.96 1.92
C ASP A 397 -30.50 12.51 2.37
N ARG A 398 -30.28 11.58 1.43
CA ARG A 398 -29.78 10.23 1.71
C ARG A 398 -28.40 10.27 2.40
N VAL A 399 -27.46 11.07 1.89
CA VAL A 399 -26.13 11.21 2.51
C VAL A 399 -26.22 11.88 3.89
N LYS A 400 -27.07 12.92 4.07
CA LYS A 400 -27.30 13.55 5.38
C LYS A 400 -27.85 12.54 6.40
N ALA A 401 -28.80 11.71 5.99
CA ALA A 401 -29.35 10.67 6.85
C ALA A 401 -28.30 9.59 7.17
N GLY A 402 -27.44 9.21 6.21
CA GLY A 402 -26.33 8.31 6.46
C GLY A 402 -25.28 8.87 7.42
N LEU A 403 -24.95 10.17 7.32
CA LEU A 403 -24.10 10.86 8.30
C LEU A 403 -24.69 10.81 9.72
N ALA A 404 -25.99 11.08 9.84
CA ALA A 404 -26.68 11.00 11.13
C ALA A 404 -26.60 9.56 11.70
N LYS A 405 -26.74 8.55 10.84
CA LYS A 405 -26.59 7.15 11.26
C LYS A 405 -25.17 6.82 11.70
N ALA A 406 -24.13 7.26 10.98
CA ALA A 406 -22.75 7.05 11.37
C ALA A 406 -22.46 7.61 12.78
N LYS A 407 -22.95 8.83 13.07
CA LYS A 407 -22.83 9.49 14.38
C LYS A 407 -23.66 8.80 15.47
N GLU A 408 -24.78 8.17 15.12
CA GLU A 408 -25.55 7.35 16.07
C GLU A 408 -24.78 6.07 16.45
N LEU A 409 -24.17 5.41 15.46
CA LEU A 409 -23.41 4.16 15.67
C LEU A 409 -22.11 4.41 16.45
N VAL A 410 -21.37 5.45 16.09
CA VAL A 410 -20.11 5.84 16.73
C VAL A 410 -20.05 7.36 16.89
N PRO A 411 -20.48 7.90 18.05
CA PRO A 411 -20.56 9.36 18.27
C PRO A 411 -19.25 10.13 18.12
N ASP A 412 -18.13 9.51 18.50
CA ASP A 412 -16.79 10.11 18.46
C ASP A 412 -16.08 9.90 17.11
N LEU A 413 -16.74 9.27 16.13
CA LEU A 413 -16.17 9.08 14.80
C LEU A 413 -15.93 10.46 14.15
N ALA A 414 -14.71 10.69 13.67
CA ALA A 414 -14.38 11.85 12.86
C ALA A 414 -15.02 11.72 11.46
N VAL A 415 -16.31 12.01 11.38
CA VAL A 415 -17.13 11.93 10.15
C VAL A 415 -17.90 13.22 9.92
N ASP A 416 -17.89 13.70 8.68
CA ASP A 416 -18.67 14.87 8.28
C ASP A 416 -19.17 14.81 6.84
N GLY A 417 -20.16 15.63 6.54
CA GLY A 417 -20.76 15.73 5.22
C GLY A 417 -22.16 16.33 5.22
N PRO A 418 -22.85 16.31 4.07
CA PRO A 418 -22.32 15.93 2.76
C PRO A 418 -21.17 16.85 2.33
N LEU A 419 -20.15 16.32 1.66
CA LEU A 419 -19.00 17.07 1.14
C LEU A 419 -18.84 16.82 -0.36
N GLN A 420 -18.60 17.89 -1.12
CA GLN A 420 -17.99 17.76 -2.43
C GLN A 420 -16.51 17.36 -2.29
N PHE A 421 -15.95 16.71 -3.30
CA PHE A 421 -14.58 16.22 -3.25
C PHE A 421 -13.57 17.36 -3.01
N ASP A 422 -13.73 18.50 -3.68
CA ASP A 422 -12.88 19.69 -3.47
C ASP A 422 -12.87 20.16 -2.01
N ALA A 423 -14.04 20.21 -1.37
CA ALA A 423 -14.19 20.58 0.04
C ALA A 423 -13.63 19.52 1.00
N SER A 424 -13.53 18.26 0.58
CA SER A 424 -13.00 17.18 1.41
C SER A 424 -11.46 17.16 1.47
N ILE A 425 -10.77 17.65 0.42
CA ILE A 425 -9.30 17.56 0.32
C ILE A 425 -8.56 18.90 0.32
N ASP A 426 -9.19 20.02 -0.05
CA ASP A 426 -8.53 21.33 -0.10
C ASP A 426 -8.89 22.17 1.14
N PRO A 427 -7.93 22.44 2.05
CA PRO A 427 -8.16 23.27 3.23
C PRO A 427 -8.74 24.66 2.94
N LYS A 428 -8.35 25.29 1.81
CA LYS A 428 -8.84 26.62 1.43
C LYS A 428 -10.28 26.59 0.94
N VAL A 429 -10.70 25.48 0.31
CA VAL A 429 -12.11 25.27 -0.08
C VAL A 429 -12.93 24.94 1.16
N ALA A 430 -12.40 24.09 2.04
CA ALA A 430 -13.02 23.71 3.30
C ALA A 430 -13.26 24.92 4.21
N GLU A 431 -12.29 25.82 4.40
CA GLU A 431 -12.44 27.04 5.20
C GLU A 431 -13.59 27.92 4.71
N LYS A 432 -13.88 27.92 3.40
CA LYS A 432 -14.98 28.69 2.82
C LYS A 432 -16.33 27.98 2.93
N LYS A 433 -16.35 26.67 2.69
CA LYS A 433 -17.61 25.89 2.58
C LYS A 433 -18.05 25.25 3.90
N MET A 434 -17.11 24.86 4.76
CA MET A 434 -17.31 24.09 6.01
C MET A 434 -16.25 24.46 7.08
N PRO A 435 -16.14 25.74 7.51
CA PRO A 435 -15.05 26.21 8.39
C PRO A 435 -14.96 25.54 9.76
N GLU A 436 -16.09 25.03 10.29
CA GLU A 436 -16.15 24.40 11.63
C GLU A 436 -15.90 22.89 11.59
N SER A 437 -15.68 22.31 10.40
CA SER A 437 -15.49 20.88 10.23
C SER A 437 -14.07 20.44 10.63
N SER A 438 -13.98 19.38 11.44
CA SER A 438 -12.71 18.70 11.73
C SER A 438 -12.24 17.78 10.60
N VAL A 439 -13.11 17.50 9.62
CA VAL A 439 -12.88 16.56 8.50
C VAL A 439 -12.64 17.29 7.18
N ALA A 440 -13.38 18.35 6.88
CA ALA A 440 -13.27 19.05 5.60
C ALA A 440 -11.85 19.57 5.35
N GLY A 441 -11.36 19.39 4.13
CA GLY A 441 -10.00 19.73 3.70
C GLY A 441 -8.90 18.82 4.28
N LYS A 442 -9.27 17.80 5.04
CA LYS A 442 -8.37 16.91 5.78
C LYS A 442 -8.80 15.44 5.70
N ALA A 443 -9.77 15.11 4.86
CA ALA A 443 -10.35 13.78 4.79
C ALA A 443 -9.31 12.75 4.32
N THR A 444 -9.39 11.55 4.87
CA THR A 444 -8.54 10.41 4.53
C THR A 444 -9.36 9.20 4.10
N VAL A 445 -10.65 9.17 4.45
CA VAL A 445 -11.60 8.14 4.03
C VAL A 445 -12.78 8.82 3.33
N PHE A 446 -13.15 8.31 2.16
CA PHE A 446 -14.12 8.92 1.26
C PHE A 446 -15.25 7.93 1.01
N VAL A 447 -16.42 8.22 1.57
CA VAL A 447 -17.63 7.40 1.41
C VAL A 447 -18.46 7.96 0.26
N PHE A 448 -18.43 7.28 -0.88
CA PHE A 448 -19.20 7.59 -2.07
C PHE A 448 -20.70 7.31 -1.85
N PRO A 449 -21.57 8.12 -2.50
CA PRO A 449 -23.03 8.02 -2.29
C PRO A 449 -23.68 6.82 -2.96
N ASP A 450 -23.01 6.21 -3.94
CA ASP A 450 -23.43 5.05 -4.73
C ASP A 450 -22.24 4.44 -5.51
N LEU A 451 -22.48 3.28 -6.12
CA LEU A 451 -21.46 2.50 -6.82
C LEU A 451 -20.99 3.15 -8.11
N ASP A 452 -21.84 3.89 -8.82
CA ASP A 452 -21.43 4.60 -10.04
C ASP A 452 -20.37 5.65 -9.68
N ALA A 453 -20.66 6.47 -8.66
CA ALA A 453 -19.72 7.47 -8.16
C ALA A 453 -18.42 6.82 -7.64
N GLY A 454 -18.52 5.74 -6.86
CA GLY A 454 -17.36 5.03 -6.31
C GLY A 454 -16.49 4.38 -7.37
N ASN A 455 -17.09 3.54 -8.23
CA ASN A 455 -16.36 2.77 -9.24
C ASN A 455 -15.67 3.68 -10.27
N ILE A 456 -16.38 4.71 -10.74
CA ILE A 456 -15.82 5.70 -11.67
C ILE A 456 -14.74 6.52 -10.95
N GLY A 457 -14.99 6.95 -9.72
CA GLY A 457 -14.10 7.79 -8.93
C GLY A 457 -12.72 7.16 -8.71
N TYR A 458 -12.65 5.94 -8.18
CA TYR A 458 -11.35 5.29 -7.93
C TYR A 458 -10.60 5.00 -9.24
N LYS A 459 -11.31 4.65 -10.33
CA LYS A 459 -10.68 4.40 -11.63
C LYS A 459 -10.15 5.68 -12.28
N ILE A 460 -10.81 6.82 -12.12
CA ILE A 460 -10.29 8.12 -12.54
C ILE A 460 -9.01 8.43 -11.76
N ALA A 461 -9.03 8.27 -10.43
CA ALA A 461 -7.85 8.49 -9.60
C ALA A 461 -6.68 7.56 -10.01
N GLN A 462 -6.96 6.29 -10.29
CA GLN A 462 -5.96 5.33 -10.77
C GLN A 462 -5.40 5.71 -12.16
N ARG A 463 -6.27 5.88 -13.16
CA ARG A 463 -5.87 5.99 -14.56
C ARG A 463 -5.40 7.37 -14.98
N CYS A 464 -5.92 8.42 -14.33
CA CYS A 464 -5.58 9.81 -14.64
C CYS A 464 -4.72 10.46 -13.56
N GLY A 465 -4.86 10.03 -12.30
CA GLY A 465 -4.13 10.58 -11.16
C GLY A 465 -2.84 9.85 -10.82
N GLY A 466 -2.54 8.73 -11.47
CA GLY A 466 -1.34 7.92 -11.18
C GLY A 466 -1.42 7.19 -9.84
N ALA A 467 -2.59 7.10 -9.22
CA ALA A 467 -2.76 6.38 -7.97
C ALA A 467 -2.59 4.88 -8.17
N LEU A 468 -1.85 4.23 -7.27
CA LEU A 468 -1.97 2.79 -7.08
C LEU A 468 -3.26 2.53 -6.30
N ALA A 469 -4.15 1.73 -6.87
CA ALA A 469 -5.41 1.34 -6.25
C ALA A 469 -5.29 -0.10 -5.79
N ILE A 470 -5.35 -0.34 -4.48
CA ILE A 470 -5.24 -1.67 -3.89
C ILE A 470 -6.58 -2.07 -3.29
N GLY A 471 -7.14 -3.19 -3.77
CA GLY A 471 -8.47 -3.69 -3.39
C GLY A 471 -9.22 -4.30 -4.58
N PRO A 472 -10.54 -4.53 -4.46
CA PRO A 472 -11.40 -4.13 -3.35
C PRO A 472 -11.15 -4.95 -2.07
N ILE A 473 -10.98 -4.26 -0.96
CA ILE A 473 -10.96 -4.86 0.38
C ILE A 473 -12.41 -4.99 0.84
N LEU A 474 -12.93 -6.21 0.87
CA LEU A 474 -14.25 -6.46 1.42
C LEU A 474 -14.22 -6.31 2.93
N GLN A 475 -15.25 -5.66 3.45
CA GLN A 475 -15.36 -5.30 4.84
C GLN A 475 -16.77 -5.58 5.37
N GLY A 476 -16.86 -5.89 6.67
CA GLY A 476 -18.11 -6.24 7.35
C GLY A 476 -18.40 -7.74 7.49
N LEU A 477 -17.52 -8.63 7.01
CA LEU A 477 -17.62 -10.09 7.23
C LEU A 477 -16.98 -10.52 8.56
N ASN A 478 -17.44 -11.63 9.15
CA ASN A 478 -16.84 -12.21 10.37
C ASN A 478 -15.43 -12.77 10.15
N LYS A 479 -15.13 -13.21 8.93
CA LYS A 479 -13.80 -13.67 8.52
C LYS A 479 -13.43 -13.03 7.16
N PRO A 480 -12.14 -12.75 6.92
CA PRO A 480 -11.69 -12.08 5.70
C PRO A 480 -11.94 -12.93 4.46
N VAL A 481 -12.62 -12.34 3.48
CA VAL A 481 -12.77 -12.87 2.14
C VAL A 481 -12.66 -11.69 1.19
N ASN A 482 -11.76 -11.73 0.21
CA ASN A 482 -11.61 -10.67 -0.77
C ASN A 482 -11.85 -11.18 -2.19
N ASP A 483 -12.37 -10.27 -3.02
CA ASP A 483 -12.67 -10.52 -4.43
C ASP A 483 -11.66 -9.77 -5.31
N LEU A 484 -11.15 -10.46 -6.31
CA LEU A 484 -10.31 -9.92 -7.35
C LEU A 484 -11.17 -9.50 -8.53
N SER A 485 -10.71 -8.47 -9.24
CA SER A 485 -11.21 -8.24 -10.59
C SER A 485 -10.76 -9.37 -11.51
N ARG A 486 -11.59 -9.80 -12.45
CA ARG A 486 -11.16 -10.72 -13.52
C ARG A 486 -9.96 -10.19 -14.33
N GLY A 487 -9.79 -8.87 -14.37
CA GLY A 487 -8.63 -8.23 -14.98
C GLY A 487 -7.45 -8.01 -14.03
N ALA A 488 -7.44 -8.64 -12.85
CA ALA A 488 -6.36 -8.52 -11.87
C ALA A 488 -5.04 -9.01 -12.47
N THR A 489 -3.99 -8.26 -12.18
CA THR A 489 -2.60 -8.61 -12.50
C THR A 489 -1.99 -9.42 -11.36
N VAL A 490 -0.84 -10.06 -11.60
CA VAL A 490 -0.11 -10.79 -10.54
C VAL A 490 0.19 -9.89 -9.33
N PRO A 491 0.66 -8.64 -9.49
CA PRO A 491 0.80 -7.70 -8.37
C PRO A 491 -0.50 -7.43 -7.60
N ASP A 492 -1.64 -7.34 -8.30
CA ASP A 492 -2.94 -7.13 -7.63
C ASP A 492 -3.28 -8.33 -6.73
N ILE A 493 -3.01 -9.55 -7.19
CA ILE A 493 -3.21 -10.80 -6.41
C ILE A 493 -2.30 -10.79 -5.18
N ILE A 494 -1.00 -10.55 -5.35
CA ILE A 494 -0.01 -10.48 -4.26
C ILE A 494 -0.45 -9.47 -3.20
N ASN A 495 -0.80 -8.25 -3.60
CA ASN A 495 -1.25 -7.21 -2.69
C ASN A 495 -2.55 -7.61 -1.95
N THR A 496 -3.48 -8.25 -2.65
CA THR A 496 -4.78 -8.65 -2.07
C THR A 496 -4.61 -9.79 -1.07
N VAL A 497 -3.70 -10.73 -1.32
CA VAL A 497 -3.33 -11.78 -0.36
C VAL A 497 -2.72 -11.17 0.89
N ALA A 498 -1.77 -10.24 0.75
CA ALA A 498 -1.16 -9.56 1.88
C ALA A 498 -2.17 -8.76 2.73
N ILE A 499 -3.10 -8.04 2.09
CA ILE A 499 -4.22 -7.39 2.78
C ILE A 499 -5.07 -8.41 3.53
N THR A 500 -5.43 -9.52 2.89
CA THR A 500 -6.28 -10.54 3.50
C THR A 500 -5.61 -11.16 4.73
N ALA A 501 -4.29 -11.39 4.67
CA ALA A 501 -3.50 -11.82 5.81
C ALA A 501 -3.53 -10.80 6.95
N ILE A 502 -3.33 -9.51 6.66
CA ILE A 502 -3.39 -8.44 7.68
C ILE A 502 -4.79 -8.35 8.30
N GLN A 503 -5.86 -8.45 7.51
CA GLN A 503 -7.23 -8.47 8.01
C GLN A 503 -7.50 -9.67 8.92
N ALA A 504 -6.89 -10.82 8.64
CA ALA A 504 -7.04 -12.00 9.47
C ALA A 504 -6.22 -11.90 10.76
N GLY A 505 -5.09 -11.19 10.73
CA GLY A 505 -4.24 -10.94 11.88
C GLY A 505 -4.77 -9.95 12.91
N GLY A 506 -5.60 -9.00 12.47
CA GLY A 506 -6.19 -7.97 13.33
C GLY A 506 -7.47 -8.37 14.08
N ASN A 507 -7.91 -9.64 14.00
CA ASN A 507 -9.12 -10.14 14.63
C ASN A 507 -8.89 -10.79 16.00
#